data_AF-A0A1B0ZGG9-F1
#
_entry.id   AF-A0A1B0ZGG9-F1
#
_cell.length_a   1.000
_cell.length_b   1.000
_cell.length_c   1.000
_cell.angle_alpha   90.00
_cell.angle_beta   90.00
_cell.angle_gamma   90.00
#
_symmetry.space_group_name_H-M   'P 1'
#
loop_
_entity.id
_entity.type
_entity.pdbx_description
1 polymer ?
#
loop_
_entity_poly.entity_id
_entity_poly.type
_entity_poly.pdbx_seq_one_letter_code
_entity_poly.pdbx_strand_id
1 'polypeptide(L)'
;MKRNDATPIFLGVTAAVIAFTINVAIVAVPVLVAHGFNTLTQASTLDAVIVALCLVVLGHGGAMSFTGVGIDGTAVLPPLGLTLVFALVCGTTMLRTGRSMTLTEPSGALKRGALTALGLILAGFGISYALMATVSSLLARTPGVQPVTVSAGVSALALAVIAGAAGLMASLVRRSSDSAPRVGLLALVSEQYAAALRSIGVLVLGLFGGTAVALTVWMVIRRDAMLSVHRGLEPDLFGTVALVLAALAFFPTMLVWAVAFVCAGTVTVGSNTHVSFEGSLTGVLPAFPILGALPEPGRFSPWVWAFIAIPALASIAASVFLAMRTRHFDVRARVVAWLTYAVGSLLALTVIFTLGSGSIGTAQLSHVGPQFTSLMLPVALLVLVPAALIAGWSQTGLDSWVLGKARAGRTYVSERTASLRARVEEAENKAAETERGDDDSRASERVLEQAEAEHSDAVAAEEAEPDEPADATALEGGSEAPLSDDHEQENAPALTRDSD
;
A
#
# COMPACT_ATOMS: atom_id res chain seq x y z
N MET A 1 6.11 38.44 6.92
CA MET A 1 7.07 37.94 5.90
C MET A 1 6.32 37.11 4.86
N LYS A 2 6.03 37.70 3.70
CA LYS A 2 5.42 37.03 2.53
C LYS A 2 6.54 36.47 1.66
N ARG A 3 6.57 35.16 1.40
CA ARG A 3 7.38 34.60 0.30
C ARG A 3 6.54 34.74 -0.97
N ASN A 4 6.56 35.92 -1.61
CA ASN A 4 5.58 36.28 -2.65
C ASN A 4 6.10 36.49 -4.09
N ASP A 5 7.38 36.26 -4.39
CA ASP A 5 7.92 36.73 -5.69
C ASP A 5 8.27 35.63 -6.70
N ALA A 6 8.06 34.35 -6.36
CA ALA A 6 8.21 33.30 -7.35
C ALA A 6 6.94 33.22 -8.22
N THR A 7 7.08 33.56 -9.50
CA THR A 7 6.02 33.31 -10.48
C THR A 7 5.64 31.82 -10.45
N PRO A 8 4.35 31.46 -10.57
CA PRO A 8 3.89 30.06 -10.43
C PRO A 8 4.62 29.10 -11.39
N ILE A 9 5.03 29.60 -12.56
CA ILE A 9 5.82 28.83 -13.52
C ILE A 9 7.20 28.46 -12.97
N PHE A 10 7.89 29.36 -12.25
CA PHE A 10 9.22 29.10 -11.69
C PHE A 10 9.18 28.02 -10.59
N LEU A 11 8.09 27.94 -9.84
CA LEU A 11 7.86 26.85 -8.88
C LEU A 11 7.69 25.50 -9.58
N GLY A 12 7.04 25.48 -10.75
CA GLY A 12 6.99 24.30 -11.60
C GLY A 12 8.37 23.88 -12.12
N VAL A 13 9.14 24.82 -12.66
CA VAL A 13 10.50 24.58 -13.18
C VAL A 13 11.43 24.02 -12.12
N THR A 14 11.47 24.65 -10.95
CA THR A 14 12.32 24.19 -9.82
C THR A 14 11.92 22.80 -9.33
N ALA A 15 10.61 22.52 -9.22
CA ALA A 15 10.13 21.18 -8.89
C ALA A 15 10.52 20.14 -9.94
N ALA A 16 10.51 20.49 -11.23
CA ALA A 16 10.94 19.60 -12.31
C ALA A 16 12.41 19.26 -12.21
N VAL A 17 13.28 20.25 -11.98
CA VAL A 17 14.73 20.02 -11.79
C VAL A 17 14.97 19.05 -10.64
N ILE A 18 14.35 19.29 -9.48
CA ILE A 18 14.49 18.41 -8.31
C ILE A 18 14.02 16.99 -8.64
N ALA A 19 12.82 16.85 -9.23
CA ALA A 19 12.25 15.54 -9.54
C ALA A 19 13.11 14.77 -10.55
N PHE A 20 13.58 15.44 -11.60
CA PHE A 20 14.40 14.83 -12.65
C PHE A 20 15.77 14.41 -12.11
N THR A 21 16.44 15.26 -11.33
CA THR A 21 17.70 14.90 -10.69
C THR A 21 17.56 13.69 -9.77
N ILE A 22 16.47 13.60 -8.99
CA ILE A 22 16.19 12.41 -8.15
C ILE A 22 16.00 11.17 -9.04
N ASN A 23 15.21 11.26 -10.11
CA ASN A 23 14.96 10.13 -11.01
C ASN A 23 16.23 9.65 -11.73
N VAL A 24 17.10 10.57 -12.16
CA VAL A 24 18.42 10.23 -12.68
C VAL A 24 19.27 9.56 -11.61
N ALA A 25 19.30 10.08 -10.38
CA ALA A 25 20.09 9.50 -9.30
C ALA A 25 19.63 8.08 -8.91
N ILE A 26 18.33 7.81 -8.91
CA ILE A 26 17.75 6.48 -8.64
C ILE A 26 18.31 5.41 -9.59
N VAL A 27 18.63 5.79 -10.83
CA VAL A 27 19.17 4.87 -11.84
C VAL A 27 20.69 4.92 -11.90
N ALA A 28 21.27 6.12 -11.94
CA ALA A 28 22.70 6.32 -12.10
C ALA A 28 23.50 5.78 -10.92
N VAL A 29 23.02 5.92 -9.69
CA VAL A 29 23.77 5.45 -8.50
C VAL A 29 23.95 3.92 -8.52
N PRO A 30 22.89 3.09 -8.65
CA PRO A 30 23.07 1.63 -8.75
C PRO A 30 23.95 1.21 -9.93
N VAL A 31 23.81 1.84 -11.10
CA VAL A 31 24.58 1.50 -12.30
C VAL A 31 26.06 1.84 -12.11
N LEU A 32 26.39 3.01 -11.58
CA LEU A 32 27.77 3.44 -11.35
C LEU A 32 28.42 2.65 -10.21
N VAL A 33 27.68 2.31 -9.17
CA VAL A 33 28.16 1.41 -8.09
C VAL A 33 28.48 0.04 -8.67
N ALA A 34 27.56 -0.56 -9.44
CA ALA A 34 27.80 -1.86 -10.06
C ALA A 34 29.00 -1.83 -11.01
N HIS A 35 29.18 -0.75 -11.76
CA HIS A 35 30.32 -0.55 -12.64
C HIS A 35 31.64 -0.41 -11.86
N GLY A 36 31.67 0.44 -10.83
CA GLY A 36 32.90 0.76 -10.08
C GLY A 36 33.48 -0.39 -9.28
N PHE A 37 32.66 -1.37 -8.88
CA PHE A 37 33.11 -2.56 -8.17
C PHE A 37 33.34 -3.78 -9.09
N ASN A 38 32.97 -3.72 -10.36
CA ASN A 38 33.19 -4.81 -11.29
C ASN A 38 34.59 -4.73 -11.90
N THR A 39 35.54 -5.47 -11.34
CA THR A 39 36.93 -5.50 -11.79
C THR A 39 37.15 -6.22 -13.11
N LEU A 40 36.12 -6.88 -13.67
CA LEU A 40 36.20 -7.66 -14.90
C LEU A 40 35.64 -6.91 -16.12
N THR A 41 35.02 -5.74 -15.92
CA THR A 41 34.40 -5.00 -17.02
C THR A 41 35.45 -4.29 -17.88
N GLN A 42 35.34 -4.44 -19.20
CA GLN A 42 36.11 -3.66 -20.18
C GLN A 42 35.39 -2.36 -20.56
N ALA A 43 34.17 -2.14 -20.05
CA ALA A 43 33.39 -0.94 -20.31
C ALA A 43 34.03 0.27 -19.62
N SER A 44 33.84 1.46 -20.19
CA SER A 44 34.25 2.71 -19.57
C SER A 44 33.21 3.22 -18.57
N THR A 45 33.60 4.14 -17.68
CA THR A 45 32.66 4.87 -16.81
C THR A 45 31.64 5.67 -17.61
N LEU A 46 32.04 6.17 -18.79
CA LEU A 46 31.15 6.84 -19.72
C LEU A 46 30.06 5.89 -20.23
N ASP A 47 30.39 4.63 -20.54
CA ASP A 47 29.40 3.62 -20.94
C ASP A 47 28.37 3.36 -19.84
N ALA A 48 28.82 3.30 -18.58
CA ALA A 48 27.90 3.17 -17.44
C ALA A 48 26.95 4.37 -17.31
N VAL A 49 27.44 5.60 -17.53
CA VAL A 49 26.59 6.81 -17.58
C VAL A 49 25.58 6.72 -18.72
N ILE A 50 26.01 6.31 -19.92
CA ILE A 50 25.09 6.15 -21.06
C ILE A 50 24.02 5.09 -20.76
N VAL A 51 24.39 3.95 -20.20
CA VAL A 51 23.44 2.91 -19.76
C VAL A 51 22.42 3.48 -18.77
N ALA A 52 22.87 4.26 -17.78
CA ALA A 52 21.97 4.90 -16.83
C ALA A 52 20.99 5.87 -17.52
N LEU A 53 21.45 6.69 -18.46
CA LEU A 53 20.57 7.60 -19.21
C LEU A 53 19.59 6.85 -20.13
N CYS A 54 20.01 5.74 -20.77
CA CYS A 54 19.12 4.86 -21.52
C CYS A 54 18.03 4.26 -20.62
N LEU A 55 18.38 3.81 -19.42
CA LEU A 55 17.43 3.31 -18.42
C LEU A 55 16.49 4.42 -17.92
N VAL A 56 16.96 5.66 -17.79
CA VAL A 56 16.10 6.81 -17.51
C VAL A 56 15.08 7.01 -18.64
N VAL A 57 15.50 6.99 -19.91
CA VAL A 57 14.56 7.10 -21.05
C VAL A 57 13.55 5.96 -21.05
N LEU A 58 14.01 4.72 -20.85
CA LEU A 58 13.15 3.54 -20.83
C LEU A 58 12.17 3.57 -19.64
N GLY A 59 12.60 4.05 -18.48
CA GLY A 59 11.75 4.21 -17.30
C GLY A 59 10.59 5.19 -17.51
N HIS A 60 10.73 6.15 -18.42
CA HIS A 60 9.62 7.03 -18.81
C HIS A 60 8.68 6.39 -19.84
N GLY A 61 9.05 5.24 -20.43
CA GLY A 61 8.36 4.62 -21.56
C GLY A 61 8.85 5.12 -22.93
N GLY A 62 10.04 5.71 -22.98
CA GLY A 62 10.67 6.12 -24.23
C GLY A 62 11.15 4.93 -25.05
N ALA A 63 11.01 5.04 -26.37
CA ALA A 63 11.45 4.04 -27.33
C ALA A 63 12.99 4.03 -27.48
N MET A 64 13.57 2.86 -27.69
CA MET A 64 14.98 2.67 -28.05
C MET A 64 15.09 1.99 -29.40
N SER A 65 15.95 2.50 -30.29
CA SER A 65 16.31 1.82 -31.53
C SER A 65 17.66 1.12 -31.38
N PHE A 66 17.70 -0.14 -31.79
CA PHE A 66 18.90 -0.96 -31.80
C PHE A 66 19.35 -1.19 -33.24
N THR A 67 20.65 -1.07 -33.47
CA THR A 67 21.27 -1.31 -34.78
C THR A 67 22.58 -2.07 -34.60
N GLY A 68 22.69 -3.27 -35.17
CA GLY A 68 23.95 -4.02 -35.16
C GLY A 68 24.32 -4.66 -33.82
N VAL A 69 23.35 -4.83 -32.91
CA VAL A 69 23.53 -5.48 -31.57
C VAL A 69 22.77 -6.81 -31.49
N GLY A 70 22.53 -7.47 -32.63
CA GLY A 70 21.80 -8.75 -32.72
C GLY A 70 20.28 -8.64 -32.59
N ILE A 71 19.75 -7.47 -32.23
CA ILE A 71 18.32 -7.12 -32.29
C ILE A 71 18.24 -5.85 -33.14
N ASP A 72 17.59 -5.93 -34.30
CA ASP A 72 17.34 -4.75 -35.11
C ASP A 72 15.93 -4.20 -34.86
N GLY A 73 15.82 -2.87 -34.79
CA GLY A 73 14.55 -2.17 -34.72
C GLY A 73 14.26 -1.47 -33.39
N THR A 74 12.99 -1.07 -33.21
CA THR A 74 12.56 -0.24 -32.08
C THR A 74 11.96 -1.08 -30.96
N ALA A 75 12.46 -0.93 -29.74
CA ALA A 75 11.85 -1.47 -28.53
C ALA A 75 11.13 -0.39 -27.73
N VAL A 76 9.90 -0.68 -27.35
CA VAL A 76 9.06 0.12 -26.47
C VAL A 76 8.42 -0.85 -25.48
N LEU A 77 9.10 -1.13 -24.37
CA LEU A 77 8.53 -1.90 -23.26
C LEU A 77 9.01 -1.28 -21.94
N PRO A 78 8.21 -0.39 -21.33
CA PRO A 78 8.61 0.23 -20.07
C PRO A 78 8.68 -0.80 -18.94
N PRO A 79 9.76 -0.82 -18.14
CA PRO A 79 9.75 -1.46 -16.83
C PRO A 79 8.83 -0.65 -15.92
N LEU A 80 7.56 -1.06 -15.81
CA LEU A 80 6.51 -0.28 -15.15
C LEU A 80 6.83 0.05 -13.68
N GLY A 81 7.65 -0.77 -13.00
CA GLY A 81 8.13 -0.45 -11.66
C GLY A 81 9.00 0.81 -11.63
N LEU A 82 9.89 0.98 -12.60
CA LEU A 82 10.69 2.19 -12.71
C LEU A 82 9.80 3.40 -13.08
N THR A 83 8.84 3.19 -13.98
CA THR A 83 7.84 4.21 -14.35
C THR A 83 7.00 4.66 -13.14
N LEU A 84 6.58 3.72 -12.29
CA LEU A 84 5.85 4.01 -11.06
C LEU A 84 6.70 4.78 -10.05
N VAL A 85 7.98 4.42 -9.90
CA VAL A 85 8.91 5.16 -9.04
C VAL A 85 9.09 6.59 -9.54
N PHE A 86 9.32 6.78 -10.84
CA PHE A 86 9.44 8.12 -11.43
C PHE A 86 8.15 8.94 -11.28
N ALA A 87 6.99 8.32 -11.51
CA ALA A 87 5.69 8.94 -11.28
C ALA A 87 5.50 9.33 -9.80
N LEU A 88 5.92 8.49 -8.86
CA LEU A 88 5.82 8.78 -7.43
C LEU A 88 6.72 9.95 -7.03
N VAL A 89 7.94 10.03 -7.56
CA VAL A 89 8.82 11.19 -7.36
C VAL A 89 8.17 12.46 -7.92
N CYS A 90 7.70 12.45 -9.17
CA CYS A 90 7.02 13.59 -9.78
C CYS A 90 5.74 14.01 -9.04
N GLY A 91 4.94 13.05 -8.59
CA GLY A 91 3.71 13.32 -7.86
C GLY A 91 3.98 13.85 -6.45
N THR A 92 4.96 13.31 -5.74
CA THR A 92 5.30 13.76 -4.37
C THR A 92 5.97 15.13 -4.36
N THR A 93 6.83 15.45 -5.33
CA THR A 93 7.40 16.79 -5.47
C THR A 93 6.31 17.82 -5.76
N MET A 94 5.41 17.54 -6.70
CA MET A 94 4.29 18.43 -7.03
C MET A 94 3.26 18.54 -5.90
N LEU A 95 3.04 17.47 -5.14
CA LEU A 95 2.24 17.51 -3.91
C LEU A 95 2.85 18.48 -2.88
N ARG A 96 4.17 18.42 -2.66
CA ARG A 96 4.88 19.33 -1.76
C ARG A 96 4.80 20.78 -2.26
N THR A 97 5.00 21.00 -3.56
CA THR A 97 4.87 22.31 -4.20
C THR A 97 3.47 22.88 -4.00
N GLY A 98 2.41 22.10 -4.28
CA GLY A 98 1.02 22.53 -4.08
C GLY A 98 0.66 22.79 -2.61
N ARG A 99 1.19 21.99 -1.67
CA ARG A 99 0.98 22.19 -0.22
C ARG A 99 1.65 23.44 0.32
N SER A 100 2.71 23.91 -0.33
CA SER A 100 3.35 25.19 0.03
C SER A 100 2.51 26.42 -0.33
N MET A 101 1.39 26.22 -1.05
CA MET A 101 0.51 27.29 -1.53
C MET A 101 -0.81 27.35 -0.78
N THR A 102 -1.35 28.57 -0.68
CA THR A 102 -2.71 28.82 -0.19
C THR A 102 -3.69 28.95 -1.36
N LEU A 103 -4.15 27.82 -1.87
CA LEU A 103 -4.99 27.74 -3.09
C LEU A 103 -6.50 27.80 -2.79
N THR A 104 -6.88 27.48 -1.56
CA THR A 104 -8.27 27.49 -1.09
C THR A 104 -8.49 28.58 -0.05
N GLU A 105 -9.71 29.10 -0.02
CA GLU A 105 -10.20 29.97 1.05
C GLU A 105 -10.53 29.17 2.32
N PRO A 106 -10.70 29.83 3.49
CA PRO A 106 -11.16 29.15 4.71
C PRO A 106 -12.50 28.42 4.54
N SER A 107 -13.33 28.91 3.61
CA SER A 107 -14.61 28.31 3.20
C SER A 107 -14.47 26.99 2.42
N GLY A 108 -13.25 26.59 2.02
CA GLY A 108 -12.98 25.41 1.19
C GLY A 108 -13.09 25.65 -0.32
N ALA A 109 -13.52 26.84 -0.75
CA ALA A 109 -13.59 27.20 -2.16
C ALA A 109 -12.20 27.45 -2.78
N LEU A 110 -12.04 27.14 -4.07
CA LEU A 110 -10.85 27.49 -4.84
C LEU A 110 -10.80 29.00 -5.07
N LYS A 111 -9.66 29.63 -4.80
CA LYS A 111 -9.46 31.05 -5.12
C LYS A 111 -9.56 31.28 -6.63
N ARG A 112 -10.05 32.45 -7.05
CA ARG A 112 -10.23 32.81 -8.47
C ARG A 112 -8.99 32.58 -9.36
N GLY A 113 -7.78 32.75 -8.82
CA GLY A 113 -6.51 32.51 -9.54
C GLY A 113 -5.84 31.15 -9.27
N ALA A 114 -6.47 30.26 -8.52
CA ALA A 114 -5.86 28.98 -8.12
C ALA A 114 -5.70 28.03 -9.32
N LEU A 115 -6.71 27.94 -10.19
CA LEU A 115 -6.66 27.08 -11.38
C LEU A 115 -5.61 27.56 -12.39
N THR A 116 -5.50 28.87 -12.60
CA THR A 116 -4.47 29.44 -13.48
C THR A 116 -3.07 29.23 -12.91
N ALA A 117 -2.89 29.42 -11.59
CA ALA A 117 -1.63 29.11 -10.92
C ALA A 117 -1.26 27.62 -11.04
N LEU A 118 -2.21 26.71 -10.76
CA LEU A 118 -2.00 25.25 -10.92
C LEU A 118 -1.60 24.89 -12.35
N GLY A 119 -2.29 25.45 -13.34
CA GLY A 119 -1.99 25.24 -14.76
C GLY A 119 -0.58 25.72 -15.11
N LEU A 120 -0.17 26.90 -14.65
CA LEU A 120 1.17 27.44 -14.89
C LEU A 120 2.28 26.63 -14.20
N ILE A 121 2.04 26.16 -12.97
CA ILE A 121 2.97 25.27 -12.26
C ILE A 121 3.12 23.94 -13.02
N LEU A 122 2.00 23.35 -13.44
CA LEU A 122 1.99 22.08 -14.17
C LEU A 122 2.67 22.23 -15.55
N ALA A 123 2.43 23.33 -16.25
CA ALA A 123 3.07 23.62 -17.54
C ALA A 123 4.58 23.82 -17.38
N GLY A 124 5.01 24.64 -16.41
CA GLY A 124 6.43 24.83 -16.09
C GLY A 124 7.11 23.51 -15.71
N PHE A 125 6.44 22.69 -14.90
CA PHE A 125 6.94 21.37 -14.52
C PHE A 125 7.07 20.45 -15.74
N GLY A 126 6.00 20.25 -16.51
CA GLY A 126 5.97 19.33 -17.65
C GLY A 126 6.97 19.70 -18.74
N ILE A 127 7.03 20.98 -19.14
CA ILE A 127 7.92 21.46 -20.21
C ILE A 127 9.39 21.30 -19.81
N SER A 128 9.78 21.75 -18.61
CA SER A 128 11.16 21.62 -18.15
C SER A 128 11.58 20.16 -17.98
N TYR A 129 10.69 19.32 -17.44
CA TYR A 129 10.94 17.89 -17.26
C TYR A 129 11.15 17.17 -18.61
N ALA A 130 10.28 17.43 -19.59
CA ALA A 130 10.40 16.87 -20.93
C ALA A 130 11.68 17.34 -21.64
N LEU A 131 12.07 18.61 -21.46
CA LEU A 131 13.31 19.13 -22.02
C LEU A 131 14.54 18.40 -21.47
N MET A 132 14.63 18.20 -20.15
CA MET A 132 15.74 17.48 -19.52
C MET A 132 15.79 16.00 -19.95
N ALA A 133 14.63 15.34 -20.09
CA ALA A 133 14.55 13.98 -20.63
C ALA A 133 15.02 13.90 -22.09
N THR A 134 14.66 14.90 -22.90
CA THR A 134 15.10 15.03 -24.30
C THR A 134 16.62 15.20 -24.39
N VAL A 135 17.19 16.08 -23.57
CA VAL A 135 18.66 16.28 -23.48
C VAL A 135 19.35 14.99 -23.06
N SER A 136 18.80 14.29 -22.05
CA SER A 136 19.34 13.01 -21.58
C SER A 136 19.33 11.94 -22.67
N SER A 137 18.27 11.88 -23.49
CA SER A 137 18.20 11.00 -24.66
C SER A 137 19.26 11.32 -25.70
N LEU A 138 19.59 12.60 -25.91
CA LEU A 138 20.62 13.00 -26.87
C LEU A 138 22.02 12.61 -26.38
N LEU A 139 22.28 12.76 -25.08
CA LEU A 139 23.56 12.37 -24.46
C LEU A 139 23.77 10.85 -24.42
N ALA A 140 22.68 10.06 -24.43
CA ALA A 140 22.73 8.61 -24.30
C ALA A 140 22.89 7.85 -25.63
N ARG A 141 23.12 8.54 -26.75
CA ARG A 141 23.23 7.90 -28.08
C ARG A 141 24.59 7.23 -28.26
N THR A 142 24.57 5.96 -28.67
CA THR A 142 25.76 5.19 -29.08
C THR A 142 25.55 4.61 -30.48
N PRO A 143 26.61 4.16 -31.18
CA PRO A 143 26.48 3.53 -32.49
C PRO A 143 25.55 2.30 -32.52
N GLY A 144 25.43 1.56 -31.41
CA GLY A 144 24.59 0.36 -31.32
C GLY A 144 23.20 0.57 -30.70
N VAL A 145 23.07 1.53 -29.77
CA VAL A 145 21.83 1.79 -29.02
C VAL A 145 21.53 3.28 -29.06
N GLN A 146 20.38 3.63 -29.63
CA GLN A 146 19.95 5.02 -29.73
C GLN A 146 18.55 5.21 -29.16
N PRO A 147 18.38 6.03 -28.11
CA PRO A 147 17.05 6.39 -27.66
C PRO A 147 16.36 7.30 -28.69
N VAL A 148 15.09 7.02 -28.98
CA VAL A 148 14.28 7.84 -29.90
C VAL A 148 13.89 9.12 -29.19
N THR A 149 14.57 10.22 -29.52
CA THR A 149 14.48 11.49 -28.79
C THR A 149 13.07 12.07 -28.69
N VAL A 150 12.27 12.00 -29.76
CA VAL A 150 10.87 12.46 -29.72
C VAL A 150 10.05 11.63 -28.75
N SER A 151 10.22 10.30 -28.76
CA SER A 151 9.52 9.40 -27.84
C SER A 151 9.94 9.65 -26.39
N ALA A 152 11.23 9.89 -26.13
CA ALA A 152 11.73 10.22 -24.80
C ALA A 152 11.09 11.50 -24.25
N GLY A 153 11.03 12.58 -25.05
CA GLY A 153 10.40 13.84 -24.65
C GLY A 153 8.89 13.69 -24.40
N VAL A 154 8.17 13.03 -25.31
CA VAL A 154 6.71 12.86 -25.22
C VAL A 154 6.31 11.95 -24.05
N SER A 155 7.01 10.83 -23.85
CA SER A 155 6.73 9.91 -22.75
C SER A 155 7.05 10.54 -21.39
N ALA A 156 8.17 11.26 -21.28
CA ALA A 156 8.50 12.01 -20.08
C ALA A 156 7.50 13.14 -19.79
N LEU A 157 7.03 13.86 -20.83
CA LEU A 157 5.98 14.87 -20.68
C LEU A 157 4.68 14.26 -20.18
N ALA A 158 4.23 13.15 -20.78
CA ALA A 158 3.02 12.46 -20.38
C ALA A 158 3.10 11.99 -18.92
N LEU A 159 4.20 11.34 -18.53
CA LEU A 159 4.44 10.93 -17.15
C LEU A 159 4.41 12.13 -16.19
N ALA A 160 5.18 13.18 -16.49
CA ALA A 160 5.30 14.37 -15.66
C ALA A 160 3.96 15.09 -15.48
N VAL A 161 3.17 15.23 -16.55
CA VAL A 161 1.85 15.88 -16.50
C VAL A 161 0.86 15.03 -15.71
N ILE A 162 0.77 13.72 -15.97
CA ILE A 162 -0.17 12.83 -15.28
C ILE A 162 0.16 12.76 -13.79
N ALA A 163 1.41 12.43 -13.46
CA ALA A 163 1.85 12.29 -12.07
C ALA A 163 1.88 13.64 -11.34
N GLY A 164 2.33 14.71 -12.00
CA GLY A 164 2.37 16.05 -11.45
C GLY A 164 0.97 16.62 -11.20
N ALA A 165 0.02 16.40 -12.12
CA ALA A 165 -1.38 16.76 -11.91
C ALA A 165 -1.99 15.97 -10.75
N ALA A 166 -1.74 14.65 -10.66
CA ALA A 166 -2.18 13.85 -9.53
C ALA A 166 -1.63 14.36 -8.19
N GLY A 167 -0.35 14.74 -8.16
CA GLY A 167 0.30 15.36 -6.99
C GLY A 167 -0.31 16.70 -6.59
N LEU A 168 -0.51 17.61 -7.56
CA LEU A 168 -1.17 18.90 -7.32
C LEU A 168 -2.61 18.73 -6.85
N MET A 169 -3.36 17.82 -7.47
CA MET A 169 -4.71 17.49 -7.06
C MET A 169 -4.69 16.95 -5.61
N ALA A 170 -3.82 15.99 -5.29
CA ALA A 170 -3.67 15.48 -3.93
C ALA A 170 -3.28 16.57 -2.91
N SER A 171 -2.64 17.67 -3.34
CA SER A 171 -2.33 18.82 -2.48
C SER A 171 -3.56 19.61 -2.04
N LEU A 172 -4.66 19.53 -2.80
CA LEU A 172 -5.95 20.12 -2.44
C LEU A 172 -6.65 19.35 -1.32
N VAL A 173 -6.23 18.09 -1.06
CA VAL A 173 -6.79 17.27 0.01
C VAL A 173 -6.29 17.77 1.37
N ARG A 174 -7.21 18.27 2.21
CA ARG A 174 -6.96 18.75 3.57
C ARG A 174 -7.80 17.97 4.58
N ARG A 175 -7.17 17.54 5.68
CA ARG A 175 -7.90 17.00 6.85
C ARG A 175 -8.62 18.14 7.56
N SER A 176 -9.75 17.85 8.21
CA SER A 176 -10.44 18.84 9.02
C SER A 176 -9.52 19.34 10.14
N SER A 177 -9.53 20.63 10.36
CA SER A 177 -8.93 21.32 11.51
C SER A 177 -10.04 22.14 12.18
N ASP A 178 -9.84 22.58 13.42
CA ASP A 178 -10.83 23.40 14.15
C ASP A 178 -11.29 24.65 13.38
N SER A 179 -10.46 25.13 12.45
CA SER A 179 -10.67 26.34 11.66
C SER A 179 -11.07 26.11 10.20
N ALA A 180 -11.08 24.87 9.70
CA ALA A 180 -11.41 24.60 8.29
C ALA A 180 -12.02 23.21 8.05
N PRO A 181 -13.09 23.12 7.23
CA PRO A 181 -13.73 21.85 6.89
C PRO A 181 -12.81 20.95 6.05
N ARG A 182 -13.08 19.63 6.09
CA ARG A 182 -12.34 18.64 5.31
C ARG A 182 -12.59 18.83 3.81
N VAL A 183 -11.53 18.97 3.03
CA VAL A 183 -11.59 19.02 1.56
C VAL A 183 -10.97 17.74 1.03
N GLY A 184 -11.76 16.87 0.40
CA GLY A 184 -11.28 15.65 -0.28
C GLY A 184 -11.30 15.80 -1.79
N LEU A 185 -10.44 15.09 -2.52
CA LEU A 185 -10.36 15.23 -3.99
C LEU A 185 -11.69 14.95 -4.68
N LEU A 186 -12.34 13.87 -4.22
CA LEU A 186 -13.63 13.42 -4.70
C LEU A 186 -14.80 14.25 -4.16
N ALA A 187 -14.54 15.19 -3.25
CA ALA A 187 -15.56 16.17 -2.83
C ALA A 187 -15.68 17.32 -3.85
N LEU A 188 -14.70 17.50 -4.75
CA LEU A 188 -14.79 18.46 -5.86
C LEU A 188 -15.64 17.95 -7.03
N VAL A 189 -15.92 16.64 -7.07
CA VAL A 189 -16.70 16.01 -8.14
C VAL A 189 -18.05 15.59 -7.56
N SER A 190 -19.11 15.60 -8.37
CA SER A 190 -20.44 15.15 -7.93
C SER A 190 -20.38 13.73 -7.34
N GLU A 191 -21.18 13.49 -6.30
CA GLU A 191 -21.15 12.30 -5.45
C GLU A 191 -21.30 10.99 -6.24
N GLN A 192 -22.08 11.01 -7.31
CA GLN A 192 -22.28 9.88 -8.23
C GLN A 192 -20.98 9.41 -8.90
N TYR A 193 -20.15 10.33 -9.41
CA TYR A 193 -18.87 10.00 -10.01
C TYR A 193 -17.86 9.60 -8.93
N ALA A 194 -17.92 10.25 -7.77
CA ALA A 194 -17.06 9.92 -6.65
C ALA A 194 -17.31 8.50 -6.12
N ALA A 195 -18.56 8.03 -6.09
CA ALA A 195 -18.90 6.65 -5.73
C ALA A 195 -18.38 5.66 -6.77
N ALA A 196 -18.56 5.95 -8.06
CA ALA A 196 -18.06 5.13 -9.16
C ALA A 196 -16.53 5.01 -9.14
N LEU A 197 -15.81 6.12 -9.01
CA LEU A 197 -14.33 6.15 -8.97
C LEU A 197 -13.76 5.36 -7.79
N ARG A 198 -14.38 5.44 -6.60
CA ARG A 198 -13.96 4.61 -5.47
C ARG A 198 -14.17 3.12 -5.75
N SER A 199 -15.26 2.77 -6.43
CA SER A 199 -15.58 1.39 -6.79
C SER A 199 -14.62 0.85 -7.85
N ILE A 200 -14.23 1.67 -8.84
CA ILE A 200 -13.14 1.35 -9.77
C ILE A 200 -11.83 1.11 -9.00
N GLY A 201 -11.54 1.93 -7.99
CA GLY A 201 -10.39 1.73 -7.10
C GLY A 201 -10.43 0.39 -6.37
N VAL A 202 -11.60 -0.01 -5.85
CA VAL A 202 -11.80 -1.33 -5.21
C VAL A 202 -11.57 -2.47 -6.21
N LEU A 203 -12.10 -2.35 -7.44
CA LEU A 203 -11.91 -3.34 -8.50
C LEU A 203 -10.42 -3.51 -8.83
N VAL A 204 -9.72 -2.41 -9.14
CA VAL A 204 -8.31 -2.44 -9.51
C VAL A 204 -7.46 -2.96 -8.36
N LEU A 205 -7.69 -2.49 -7.13
CA LEU A 205 -6.92 -2.94 -5.98
C LEU A 205 -7.16 -4.43 -5.65
N GLY A 206 -8.41 -4.89 -5.72
CA GLY A 206 -8.75 -6.29 -5.50
C GLY A 206 -8.17 -7.21 -6.57
N LEU A 207 -8.27 -6.82 -7.84
CA LEU A 207 -7.75 -7.58 -8.98
C LEU A 207 -6.21 -7.67 -8.93
N PHE A 208 -5.53 -6.53 -8.81
CA PHE A 208 -4.07 -6.49 -8.77
C PHE A 208 -3.53 -7.10 -7.48
N GLY A 209 -4.19 -6.88 -6.34
CA GLY A 209 -3.80 -7.47 -5.06
C GLY A 209 -3.91 -8.99 -5.05
N GLY A 210 -5.04 -9.54 -5.48
CA GLY A 210 -5.23 -10.99 -5.59
C GLY A 210 -4.27 -11.63 -6.60
N THR A 211 -4.06 -10.97 -7.74
CA THR A 211 -3.12 -11.46 -8.75
C THR A 211 -1.67 -11.36 -8.29
N ALA A 212 -1.29 -10.33 -7.54
CA ALA A 212 0.05 -10.18 -7.00
C ALA A 212 0.38 -11.34 -6.05
N VAL A 213 -0.55 -11.71 -5.16
CA VAL A 213 -0.38 -12.88 -4.29
C VAL A 213 -0.21 -14.16 -5.11
N ALA A 214 -1.07 -14.38 -6.11
CA ALA A 214 -0.97 -15.55 -6.99
C ALA A 214 0.36 -15.61 -7.75
N LEU A 215 0.81 -14.47 -8.30
CA LEU A 215 2.07 -14.36 -9.03
C LEU A 215 3.27 -14.61 -8.10
N THR A 216 3.27 -14.04 -6.89
CA THR A 216 4.35 -14.29 -5.92
C THR A 216 4.44 -15.77 -5.54
N VAL A 217 3.30 -16.42 -5.26
CA VAL A 217 3.26 -17.87 -4.99
C VAL A 217 3.81 -18.66 -6.19
N TRP A 218 3.40 -18.30 -7.40
CA TRP A 218 3.90 -18.93 -8.63
C TRP A 218 5.41 -18.78 -8.81
N MET A 219 5.96 -17.60 -8.56
CA MET A 219 7.41 -17.35 -8.64
C MET A 219 8.19 -18.16 -7.60
N VAL A 220 7.63 -18.38 -6.40
CA VAL A 220 8.24 -19.25 -5.38
C VAL A 220 8.26 -20.71 -5.83
N ILE A 221 7.20 -21.18 -6.49
CA ILE A 221 7.13 -22.52 -7.09
C ILE A 221 8.18 -22.66 -8.21
N ARG A 222 8.36 -21.62 -9.05
CA ARG A 222 9.29 -21.61 -10.19
C ARG A 222 10.67 -21.03 -9.89
N ARG A 223 11.03 -20.93 -8.60
CA ARG A 223 12.32 -20.34 -8.18
C ARG A 223 13.53 -21.02 -8.83
N ASP A 224 13.50 -22.35 -9.02
CA ASP A 224 14.65 -23.09 -9.51
C ASP A 224 14.92 -22.80 -10.99
N ALA A 225 13.87 -22.58 -11.79
CA ALA A 225 13.96 -22.14 -13.18
C ALA A 225 14.46 -20.69 -13.29
N MET A 226 14.04 -19.81 -12.39
CA MET A 226 14.57 -18.44 -12.33
C MET A 226 16.05 -18.44 -11.93
N LEU A 227 16.44 -19.28 -10.96
CA LEU A 227 17.81 -19.40 -10.50
C LEU A 227 18.73 -20.07 -11.51
N SER A 228 18.25 -20.98 -12.37
CA SER A 228 19.07 -21.57 -13.43
C SER A 228 19.44 -20.52 -14.49
N VAL A 229 18.49 -19.67 -14.89
CA VAL A 229 18.75 -18.53 -15.79
C VAL A 229 19.72 -17.54 -15.13
N HIS A 230 19.52 -17.23 -13.85
CA HIS A 230 20.42 -16.35 -13.09
C HIS A 230 21.85 -16.88 -13.05
N ARG A 231 22.05 -18.17 -12.73
CA ARG A 231 23.38 -18.79 -12.69
C ARG A 231 24.03 -18.89 -14.06
N GLY A 232 23.26 -19.07 -15.12
CA GLY A 232 23.76 -19.11 -16.50
C GLY A 232 24.34 -17.78 -16.99
N LEU A 233 24.02 -16.66 -16.32
CA LEU A 233 24.64 -15.36 -16.57
C LEU A 233 25.96 -15.16 -15.81
N GLU A 234 26.33 -16.10 -14.94
CA GLU A 234 27.49 -16.04 -14.05
C GLU A 234 27.68 -14.66 -13.37
N PRO A 235 26.63 -14.06 -12.77
CA PRO A 235 26.73 -12.73 -12.21
C PRO A 235 27.57 -12.75 -10.93
N ASP A 236 28.39 -11.73 -10.76
CA ASP A 236 29.03 -11.41 -9.50
C ASP A 236 28.00 -10.85 -8.49
N LEU A 237 28.46 -10.44 -7.31
CA LEU A 237 27.59 -9.88 -6.26
C LEU A 237 26.83 -8.65 -6.78
N PHE A 238 27.51 -7.73 -7.46
CA PHE A 238 26.93 -6.48 -7.93
C PHE A 238 26.04 -6.69 -9.16
N GLY A 239 26.43 -7.58 -10.08
CA GLY A 239 25.57 -8.06 -11.16
C GLY A 239 24.31 -8.73 -10.64
N THR A 240 24.41 -9.50 -9.54
CA THR A 240 23.24 -10.09 -8.88
C THR A 240 22.29 -9.03 -8.34
N VAL A 241 22.82 -8.02 -7.64
CA VAL A 241 22.01 -6.88 -7.16
C VAL A 241 21.36 -6.13 -8.33
N ALA A 242 22.10 -5.88 -9.41
CA ALA A 242 21.57 -5.21 -10.60
C ALA A 242 20.44 -6.01 -11.27
N LEU A 243 20.59 -7.33 -11.39
CA LEU A 243 19.55 -8.21 -11.93
C LEU A 243 18.30 -8.25 -11.04
N VAL A 244 18.46 -8.24 -9.72
CA VAL A 244 17.34 -8.16 -8.77
C VAL A 244 16.61 -6.82 -8.88
N LEU A 245 17.35 -5.70 -8.99
CA LEU A 245 16.74 -4.38 -9.20
C LEU A 245 16.00 -4.30 -10.54
N ALA A 246 16.58 -4.88 -11.61
CA ALA A 246 15.93 -4.97 -12.91
C ALA A 246 14.66 -5.83 -12.84
N ALA A 247 14.70 -6.97 -12.15
CA ALA A 247 13.53 -7.82 -11.93
C ALA A 247 12.44 -7.07 -11.14
N LEU A 248 12.81 -6.32 -10.09
CA LEU A 248 11.87 -5.52 -9.31
C LEU A 248 11.25 -4.39 -10.15
N ALA A 249 12.03 -3.74 -11.01
CA ALA A 249 11.55 -2.74 -11.94
C ALA A 249 10.59 -3.32 -13.00
N PHE A 250 10.81 -4.58 -13.41
CA PHE A 250 9.97 -5.28 -14.37
C PHE A 250 8.75 -5.97 -13.74
N PHE A 251 8.78 -6.22 -12.43
CA PHE A 251 7.72 -6.97 -11.73
C PHE A 251 6.31 -6.41 -11.96
N PRO A 252 6.07 -5.08 -11.94
CA PRO A 252 4.73 -4.56 -12.24
C PRO A 252 4.29 -4.81 -13.69
N THR A 253 5.22 -4.85 -14.66
CA THR A 253 4.92 -5.27 -16.03
C THR A 253 4.48 -6.73 -16.06
N MET A 254 5.20 -7.60 -15.36
CA MET A 254 4.83 -9.01 -15.21
C MET A 254 3.48 -9.18 -14.49
N LEU A 255 3.17 -8.33 -13.51
CA LEU A 255 1.88 -8.32 -12.83
C LEU A 255 0.73 -7.95 -13.77
N VAL A 256 0.92 -6.97 -14.66
CA VAL A 256 -0.09 -6.65 -15.69
C VAL A 256 -0.34 -7.85 -16.61
N TRP A 257 0.71 -8.59 -16.98
CA TRP A 257 0.58 -9.81 -17.78
C TRP A 257 -0.17 -10.91 -17.01
N ALA A 258 0.16 -11.10 -15.74
CA ALA A 258 -0.57 -12.03 -14.87
C ALA A 258 -2.04 -11.63 -14.72
N VAL A 259 -2.36 -10.33 -14.62
CA VAL A 259 -3.74 -9.84 -14.55
C VAL A 259 -4.49 -10.15 -15.85
N ALA A 260 -3.84 -9.95 -17.00
CA ALA A 260 -4.43 -10.34 -18.29
C ALA A 260 -4.71 -11.85 -18.36
N PHE A 261 -3.77 -12.67 -17.86
CA PHE A 261 -3.94 -14.12 -17.80
C PHE A 261 -5.11 -14.54 -16.90
N VAL A 262 -5.21 -14.05 -15.66
CA VAL A 262 -6.33 -14.43 -14.76
C VAL A 262 -7.69 -13.93 -15.25
N CYS A 263 -7.71 -12.88 -16.08
CA CYS A 263 -8.88 -12.43 -16.83
C CYS A 263 -9.21 -13.32 -18.06
N ALA A 264 -8.58 -14.49 -18.18
CA ALA A 264 -8.70 -15.42 -19.31
C ALA A 264 -8.26 -14.85 -20.68
N GLY A 265 -7.41 -13.81 -20.67
CA GLY A 265 -6.76 -13.31 -21.87
C GLY A 265 -5.48 -14.07 -22.21
N THR A 266 -5.00 -13.87 -23.43
CA THR A 266 -3.73 -14.42 -23.91
C THR A 266 -2.60 -13.38 -23.77
N VAL A 267 -1.45 -13.81 -23.26
CA VAL A 267 -0.23 -12.98 -23.19
C VAL A 267 0.81 -13.54 -24.15
N THR A 268 1.46 -12.67 -24.93
CA THR A 268 2.58 -13.05 -25.81
C THR A 268 3.89 -12.49 -25.31
N VAL A 269 4.95 -13.27 -25.40
CA VAL A 269 6.33 -12.87 -25.11
C VAL A 269 7.18 -13.19 -26.34
N GLY A 270 6.79 -12.59 -27.47
CA GLY A 270 7.36 -12.84 -28.78
C GLY A 270 6.46 -13.52 -29.80
N SER A 271 6.91 -13.53 -31.05
CA SER A 271 6.29 -14.19 -32.19
C SER A 271 6.13 -15.68 -31.92
N ASN A 272 4.94 -16.22 -32.19
CA ASN A 272 4.58 -17.62 -31.97
C ASN A 272 4.67 -18.09 -30.51
N THR A 273 4.71 -17.17 -29.55
CA THR A 273 4.57 -17.50 -28.14
C THR A 273 3.19 -17.08 -27.66
N HIS A 274 2.61 -17.86 -26.76
CA HIS A 274 1.41 -17.45 -26.03
C HIS A 274 1.30 -18.18 -24.71
N VAL A 275 0.70 -17.51 -23.74
CA VAL A 275 0.29 -18.08 -22.47
C VAL A 275 -1.20 -17.78 -22.31
N SER A 276 -2.02 -18.81 -22.30
CA SER A 276 -3.47 -18.76 -22.09
C SER A 276 -3.89 -19.91 -21.20
N PHE A 277 -5.18 -20.01 -20.86
CA PHE A 277 -5.68 -21.14 -20.07
C PHE A 277 -5.62 -22.48 -20.80
N GLU A 278 -5.52 -22.48 -22.14
CA GLU A 278 -5.38 -23.71 -22.92
C GLU A 278 -3.98 -24.32 -22.79
N GLY A 279 -2.99 -23.49 -22.48
CA GLY A 279 -1.61 -23.88 -22.30
C GLY A 279 -0.63 -22.75 -22.56
N SER A 280 0.64 -23.12 -22.62
CA SER A 280 1.71 -22.25 -23.04
C SER A 280 2.49 -22.81 -24.20
N LEU A 281 2.88 -21.91 -25.09
CA LEU A 281 3.92 -22.10 -26.09
C LEU A 281 4.95 -20.99 -25.87
N THR A 282 6.16 -21.35 -25.49
CA THR A 282 7.26 -20.40 -25.29
C THR A 282 8.34 -20.61 -26.34
N GLY A 283 8.89 -19.51 -26.86
CA GLY A 283 10.01 -19.49 -27.79
C GLY A 283 11.34 -19.24 -27.08
N VAL A 284 12.35 -18.79 -27.84
CA VAL A 284 13.62 -18.34 -27.25
C VAL A 284 13.37 -17.03 -26.50
N LEU A 285 13.39 -17.11 -25.16
CA LEU A 285 13.22 -15.96 -24.28
C LEU A 285 14.58 -15.27 -24.05
N PRO A 286 14.60 -13.94 -23.88
CA PRO A 286 15.80 -13.26 -23.40
C PRO A 286 16.28 -13.86 -22.07
N ALA A 287 17.60 -13.93 -21.87
CA ALA A 287 18.22 -14.40 -20.63
C ALA A 287 18.02 -13.38 -19.50
N PHE A 288 16.78 -13.25 -19.03
CA PHE A 288 16.38 -12.37 -17.94
C PHE A 288 15.70 -13.20 -16.85
N PRO A 289 16.27 -13.32 -15.64
CA PRO A 289 15.85 -14.33 -14.66
C PRO A 289 14.36 -14.37 -14.37
N ILE A 290 13.70 -13.21 -14.27
CA ILE A 290 12.27 -13.13 -13.97
C ILE A 290 11.39 -13.82 -15.03
N LEU A 291 11.85 -13.91 -16.28
CA LEU A 291 11.14 -14.61 -17.35
C LEU A 291 11.20 -16.13 -17.19
N GLY A 292 12.14 -16.65 -16.38
CA GLY A 292 12.19 -18.07 -16.00
C GLY A 292 10.98 -18.52 -15.18
N ALA A 293 10.19 -17.58 -14.63
CA ALA A 293 8.93 -17.87 -13.97
C ALA A 293 7.77 -18.13 -14.96
N LEU A 294 7.94 -17.91 -16.26
CA LEU A 294 6.90 -18.23 -17.25
C LEU A 294 6.58 -19.73 -17.25
N PRO A 295 5.30 -20.12 -17.39
CA PRO A 295 4.92 -21.54 -17.47
C PRO A 295 5.70 -22.30 -18.54
N GLU A 296 5.99 -23.57 -18.27
CA GLU A 296 6.61 -24.45 -19.27
C GLU A 296 5.64 -24.73 -20.42
N PRO A 297 6.15 -24.97 -21.64
CA PRO A 297 5.31 -25.34 -22.78
C PRO A 297 4.46 -26.58 -22.51
N GLY A 298 3.19 -26.52 -22.86
CA GLY A 298 2.26 -27.62 -22.69
C GLY A 298 0.86 -27.18 -22.30
N ARG A 299 -0.06 -28.15 -22.20
CA ARG A 299 -1.44 -27.90 -21.76
C ARG A 299 -1.50 -27.80 -20.26
N PHE A 300 -2.25 -26.83 -19.75
CA PHE A 300 -2.43 -26.67 -18.32
C PHE A 300 -3.50 -27.60 -17.76
N SER A 301 -3.39 -27.88 -16.47
CA SER A 301 -4.42 -28.60 -15.72
C SER A 301 -5.72 -27.79 -15.69
N PRO A 302 -6.91 -28.43 -15.67
CA PRO A 302 -8.19 -27.73 -15.53
C PRO A 302 -8.27 -26.80 -14.31
N TRP A 303 -7.46 -27.04 -13.26
CA TRP A 303 -7.35 -26.15 -12.10
C TRP A 303 -6.97 -24.70 -12.44
N VAL A 304 -6.40 -24.43 -13.63
CA VAL A 304 -6.11 -23.07 -14.10
C VAL A 304 -7.37 -22.18 -14.13
N TRP A 305 -8.55 -22.76 -14.36
CA TRP A 305 -9.81 -22.02 -14.36
C TRP A 305 -10.17 -21.44 -12.99
N ALA A 306 -9.60 -21.95 -11.89
CA ALA A 306 -9.78 -21.38 -10.56
C ALA A 306 -9.28 -19.93 -10.47
N PHE A 307 -8.33 -19.52 -11.32
CA PHE A 307 -7.82 -18.14 -11.34
C PHE A 307 -8.90 -17.10 -11.73
N ILE A 308 -9.98 -17.49 -12.41
CA ILE A 308 -11.11 -16.59 -12.70
C ILE A 308 -11.79 -16.08 -11.43
N ALA A 309 -11.66 -16.81 -10.31
CA ALA A 309 -12.18 -16.36 -9.03
C ALA A 309 -11.62 -14.99 -8.64
N ILE A 310 -10.36 -14.67 -9.00
CA ILE A 310 -9.72 -13.40 -8.65
C ILE A 310 -10.46 -12.19 -9.27
N PRO A 311 -10.57 -12.07 -10.61
CA PRO A 311 -11.32 -10.97 -11.22
C PRO A 311 -12.81 -11.00 -10.88
N ALA A 312 -13.43 -12.18 -10.75
CA ALA A 312 -14.83 -12.29 -10.38
C ALA A 312 -15.09 -11.71 -8.97
N LEU A 313 -14.30 -12.11 -7.97
CA LEU A 313 -14.44 -11.60 -6.60
C LEU A 313 -14.13 -10.10 -6.51
N ALA A 314 -13.11 -9.61 -7.23
CA ALA A 314 -12.80 -8.18 -7.27
C ALA A 314 -13.96 -7.36 -7.87
N SER A 315 -14.55 -7.84 -8.96
CA SER A 315 -15.71 -7.23 -9.62
C SER A 315 -16.97 -7.25 -8.77
N ILE A 316 -17.24 -8.37 -8.09
CA ILE A 316 -18.34 -8.49 -7.12
C ILE A 316 -18.14 -7.50 -5.97
N ALA A 317 -16.95 -7.48 -5.36
CA ALA A 317 -16.66 -6.58 -4.24
C ALA A 317 -16.84 -5.10 -4.61
N ALA A 318 -16.34 -4.70 -5.79
CA ALA A 318 -16.49 -3.34 -6.30
C ALA A 318 -17.96 -2.97 -6.58
N SER A 319 -18.71 -3.90 -7.19
CA SER A 319 -20.12 -3.70 -7.52
C SER A 319 -21.00 -3.64 -6.27
N VAL A 320 -20.76 -4.50 -5.27
CA VAL A 320 -21.44 -4.46 -3.96
C VAL A 320 -21.11 -3.14 -3.25
N PHE A 321 -19.85 -2.72 -3.27
CA PHE A 321 -19.44 -1.44 -2.69
C PHE A 321 -20.15 -0.25 -3.35
N LEU A 322 -20.31 -0.27 -4.67
CA LEU A 322 -21.06 0.75 -5.41
C LEU A 322 -22.54 0.74 -5.06
N ALA A 323 -23.17 -0.44 -5.00
CA ALA A 323 -24.58 -0.59 -4.63
C ALA A 323 -24.86 -0.01 -3.23
N MET A 324 -23.99 -0.30 -2.26
CA MET A 324 -24.13 0.23 -0.90
C MET A 324 -24.04 1.75 -0.86
N ARG A 325 -23.14 2.36 -1.65
CA ARG A 325 -22.99 3.84 -1.69
C ARG A 325 -24.09 4.55 -2.46
N THR A 326 -24.70 3.90 -3.45
CA THR A 326 -25.69 4.53 -4.33
C THR A 326 -27.14 4.28 -3.90
N ARG A 327 -27.36 3.55 -2.78
CA ARG A 327 -28.70 3.22 -2.27
C ARG A 327 -29.57 4.45 -1.97
N HIS A 328 -28.95 5.55 -1.55
CA HIS A 328 -29.63 6.78 -1.13
C HIS A 328 -29.85 7.73 -2.32
N PHE A 329 -29.27 7.42 -3.48
CA PHE A 329 -29.37 8.24 -4.68
C PHE A 329 -30.72 8.00 -5.36
N ASP A 330 -31.20 9.06 -6.01
CA ASP A 330 -32.30 8.98 -6.95
C ASP A 330 -31.94 8.08 -8.15
N VAL A 331 -32.95 7.69 -8.92
CA VAL A 331 -32.77 6.75 -10.03
C VAL A 331 -31.76 7.29 -11.06
N ARG A 332 -31.80 8.60 -11.35
CA ARG A 332 -30.91 9.21 -12.35
C ARG A 332 -29.45 9.19 -11.88
N ALA A 333 -29.14 9.67 -10.68
CA ALA A 333 -27.75 9.67 -10.21
C ALA A 333 -27.21 8.24 -10.00
N ARG A 334 -28.08 7.29 -9.62
CA ARG A 334 -27.72 5.87 -9.56
C ARG A 334 -27.33 5.31 -10.92
N VAL A 335 -28.13 5.55 -11.97
CA VAL A 335 -27.81 5.12 -13.34
C VAL A 335 -26.49 5.73 -13.81
N VAL A 336 -26.27 7.03 -13.57
CA VAL A 336 -25.01 7.70 -13.92
C VAL A 336 -23.82 7.07 -13.20
N ALA A 337 -23.94 6.74 -11.91
CA ALA A 337 -22.87 6.11 -11.14
C ALA A 337 -22.51 4.72 -11.69
N TRP A 338 -23.49 3.88 -12.03
CA TRP A 338 -23.27 2.56 -12.63
C TRP A 338 -22.68 2.64 -14.03
N LEU A 339 -23.15 3.56 -14.87
CA LEU A 339 -22.59 3.78 -16.20
C LEU A 339 -21.15 4.28 -16.12
N THR A 340 -20.88 5.21 -15.21
CA THR A 340 -19.52 5.72 -14.95
C THR A 340 -18.61 4.59 -14.47
N TYR A 341 -19.10 3.73 -13.57
CA TYR A 341 -18.35 2.57 -13.10
C TYR A 341 -18.01 1.64 -14.27
N ALA A 342 -19.01 1.21 -15.04
CA ALA A 342 -18.84 0.31 -16.17
C ALA A 342 -17.83 0.83 -17.22
N VAL A 343 -18.04 2.06 -17.72
CA VAL A 343 -17.15 2.66 -18.72
C VAL A 343 -15.78 2.95 -18.13
N GLY A 344 -15.74 3.50 -16.92
CA GLY A 344 -14.51 3.88 -16.24
C GLY A 344 -13.63 2.69 -15.87
N SER A 345 -14.21 1.56 -15.46
CA SER A 345 -13.46 0.34 -15.18
C SER A 345 -12.84 -0.26 -16.43
N LEU A 346 -13.57 -0.30 -17.55
CA LEU A 346 -13.04 -0.83 -18.81
C LEU A 346 -11.95 0.09 -19.34
N LEU A 347 -12.17 1.41 -19.31
CA LEU A 347 -11.16 2.37 -19.71
C LEU A 347 -9.89 2.25 -18.85
N ALA A 348 -10.03 2.17 -17.52
CA ALA A 348 -8.90 2.04 -16.61
C ALA A 348 -8.09 0.77 -16.88
N LEU A 349 -8.76 -0.39 -17.01
CA LEU A 349 -8.09 -1.66 -17.29
C LEU A 349 -7.43 -1.65 -18.67
N THR A 350 -8.10 -1.15 -19.71
CA THR A 350 -7.53 -1.01 -21.06
C THR A 350 -6.27 -0.15 -21.03
N VAL A 351 -6.29 1.00 -20.36
CA VAL A 351 -5.09 1.85 -20.21
C VAL A 351 -3.95 1.09 -19.52
N ILE A 352 -4.24 0.35 -18.45
CA ILE A 352 -3.22 -0.42 -17.73
C ILE A 352 -2.65 -1.54 -18.61
N PHE A 353 -3.48 -2.27 -19.36
CA PHE A 353 -3.03 -3.31 -20.27
C PHE A 353 -2.19 -2.75 -21.42
N THR A 354 -2.54 -1.58 -21.95
CA THR A 354 -1.73 -0.87 -22.95
C THR A 354 -0.36 -0.50 -22.41
N LEU A 355 -0.29 -0.01 -21.18
CA LEU A 355 0.99 0.33 -20.53
C LEU A 355 1.87 -0.90 -20.28
N GLY A 356 1.26 -2.08 -20.06
CA GLY A 356 1.98 -3.35 -19.95
C GLY A 356 2.29 -4.03 -21.28
N SER A 357 1.87 -3.45 -22.41
CA SER A 357 2.13 -3.96 -23.75
C SER A 357 3.24 -3.16 -24.43
N GLY A 358 3.95 -3.80 -25.35
CA GLY A 358 5.09 -3.21 -26.00
C GLY A 358 5.61 -4.00 -27.19
N SER A 359 6.73 -3.55 -27.73
CA SER A 359 7.50 -4.23 -28.77
C SER A 359 8.97 -4.25 -28.40
N ILE A 360 9.72 -5.24 -28.87
CA ILE A 360 11.19 -5.30 -28.78
C ILE A 360 11.73 -5.66 -30.17
N GLY A 361 12.10 -4.66 -30.97
CA GLY A 361 12.67 -4.88 -32.30
C GLY A 361 11.63 -5.29 -33.36
N THR A 362 12.12 -5.67 -34.55
CA THR A 362 11.30 -5.95 -35.75
C THR A 362 11.06 -7.44 -36.01
N ALA A 363 11.70 -8.33 -35.27
CA ALA A 363 11.69 -9.77 -35.50
C ALA A 363 10.81 -10.52 -34.48
N GLN A 364 11.35 -11.57 -33.83
CA GLN A 364 10.59 -12.47 -32.97
C GLN A 364 10.02 -11.84 -31.70
N LEU A 365 10.23 -10.55 -31.42
CA LEU A 365 9.69 -9.86 -30.25
C LEU A 365 8.87 -8.61 -30.63
N SER A 366 8.34 -8.57 -31.85
CA SER A 366 7.54 -7.45 -32.38
C SER A 366 6.28 -7.12 -31.56
N HIS A 367 5.76 -8.08 -30.80
CA HIS A 367 4.68 -7.86 -29.84
C HIS A 367 4.92 -8.60 -28.52
N VAL A 368 4.87 -7.86 -27.42
CA VAL A 368 5.06 -8.37 -26.06
C VAL A 368 3.97 -7.79 -25.17
N GLY A 369 3.28 -8.65 -24.42
CA GLY A 369 2.24 -8.28 -23.48
C GLY A 369 0.85 -8.86 -23.81
N PRO A 370 -0.21 -8.29 -23.22
CA PRO A 370 -1.57 -8.81 -23.36
C PRO A 370 -2.14 -8.61 -24.78
N GLN A 371 -2.74 -9.65 -25.35
CA GLN A 371 -3.43 -9.57 -26.64
C GLN A 371 -4.84 -9.00 -26.48
N PHE A 372 -5.05 -7.76 -26.93
CA PHE A 372 -6.33 -7.07 -26.82
C PHE A 372 -7.52 -7.85 -27.41
N THR A 373 -7.35 -8.51 -28.55
CA THR A 373 -8.41 -9.27 -29.22
C THR A 373 -8.97 -10.40 -28.34
N SER A 374 -8.10 -11.09 -27.61
CA SER A 374 -8.49 -12.15 -26.67
C SER A 374 -8.99 -11.61 -25.33
N LEU A 375 -8.49 -10.44 -24.90
CA LEU A 375 -8.65 -9.95 -23.53
C LEU A 375 -9.90 -9.09 -23.32
N MET A 376 -10.29 -8.29 -24.32
CA MET A 376 -11.33 -7.27 -24.11
C MET A 376 -12.71 -7.85 -23.80
N LEU A 377 -13.10 -8.95 -24.46
CA LEU A 377 -14.41 -9.58 -24.23
C LEU A 377 -14.49 -10.25 -22.84
N PRO A 378 -13.54 -11.11 -22.42
CA PRO A 378 -13.52 -11.67 -21.07
C PRO A 378 -13.51 -10.60 -19.98
N VAL A 379 -12.68 -9.57 -20.11
CA VAL A 379 -12.64 -8.45 -19.14
C VAL A 379 -13.98 -7.73 -19.08
N ALA A 380 -14.59 -7.45 -20.23
CA ALA A 380 -15.92 -6.85 -20.28
C ALA A 380 -16.97 -7.71 -19.57
N LEU A 381 -16.99 -9.02 -19.80
CA LEU A 381 -17.91 -9.93 -19.13
C LEU A 381 -17.67 -10.00 -17.62
N LEU A 382 -16.42 -10.15 -17.19
CA LEU A 382 -16.04 -10.25 -15.78
C LEU A 382 -16.38 -8.98 -14.99
N VAL A 383 -16.40 -7.82 -15.64
CA VAL A 383 -16.76 -6.55 -15.01
C VAL A 383 -18.26 -6.28 -15.11
N LEU A 384 -18.84 -6.38 -16.30
CA LEU A 384 -20.21 -5.95 -16.57
C LEU A 384 -21.26 -6.94 -16.07
N VAL A 385 -20.99 -8.25 -16.08
CA VAL A 385 -21.97 -9.26 -15.63
C VAL A 385 -22.22 -9.14 -14.12
N PRO A 386 -21.20 -9.15 -13.23
CA PRO A 386 -21.43 -8.92 -11.81
C PRO A 386 -22.06 -7.55 -11.53
N ALA A 387 -21.63 -6.52 -12.25
CA ALA A 387 -22.19 -5.17 -12.12
C ALA A 387 -23.70 -5.15 -12.44
N ALA A 388 -24.11 -5.74 -13.55
CA ALA A 388 -25.51 -5.82 -13.96
C ALA A 388 -26.34 -6.66 -12.98
N LEU A 389 -25.82 -7.80 -12.54
CA LEU A 389 -26.51 -8.66 -11.56
C LEU A 389 -26.73 -7.95 -10.23
N ILE A 390 -25.71 -7.26 -9.71
CA ILE A 390 -25.80 -6.55 -8.43
C ILE A 390 -26.65 -5.28 -8.56
N ALA A 391 -26.54 -4.56 -9.68
CA ALA A 391 -27.41 -3.42 -9.96
C ALA A 391 -28.88 -3.84 -10.04
N GLY A 392 -29.19 -4.93 -10.76
CA GLY A 392 -30.55 -5.50 -10.84
C GLY A 392 -31.05 -5.97 -9.48
N TRP A 393 -30.23 -6.70 -8.73
CA TRP A 393 -30.59 -7.18 -7.40
C TRP A 393 -30.88 -6.02 -6.43
N SER A 394 -30.09 -4.93 -6.48
CA SER A 394 -30.31 -3.73 -5.66
C SER A 394 -31.63 -3.02 -5.94
N GLN A 395 -32.25 -3.23 -7.11
CA GLN A 395 -33.55 -2.65 -7.46
C GLN A 395 -34.73 -3.46 -6.89
N THR A 396 -34.54 -4.74 -6.57
CA THR A 396 -35.62 -5.63 -6.08
C THR A 396 -36.01 -5.40 -4.62
N GLY A 397 -35.30 -4.54 -3.88
CA GLY A 397 -35.59 -4.26 -2.47
C GLY A 397 -35.29 -5.39 -1.47
N LEU A 398 -34.85 -6.57 -1.94
CA LEU A 398 -34.39 -7.69 -1.10
C LEU A 398 -33.19 -7.32 -0.22
N ASP A 399 -32.44 -6.30 -0.60
CA ASP A 399 -31.29 -5.78 0.14
C ASP A 399 -31.68 -5.29 1.55
N SER A 400 -32.88 -4.74 1.73
CA SER A 400 -33.44 -4.35 3.04
C SER A 400 -33.73 -5.57 3.93
N TRP A 401 -34.19 -6.67 3.33
CA TRP A 401 -34.52 -7.92 4.03
C TRP A 401 -33.26 -8.69 4.46
N VAL A 402 -32.25 -8.80 3.57
CA VAL A 402 -30.98 -9.48 3.89
C VAL A 402 -30.15 -8.68 4.90
N LEU A 403 -30.03 -7.35 4.71
CA LEU A 403 -29.31 -6.51 5.68
C LEU A 403 -30.07 -6.40 7.00
N GLY A 404 -31.41 -6.43 6.98
CA GLY A 404 -32.25 -6.55 8.16
C GLY A 404 -31.96 -7.82 8.95
N LYS A 405 -31.91 -8.98 8.29
CA LYS A 405 -31.54 -10.25 8.93
C LYS A 405 -30.09 -10.29 9.41
N ALA A 406 -29.14 -9.73 8.67
CA ALA A 406 -27.73 -9.71 9.07
C ALA A 406 -27.45 -8.74 10.24
N ARG A 407 -28.21 -7.64 10.35
CA ARG A 407 -28.19 -6.75 11.52
C ARG A 407 -28.89 -7.39 12.72
N ALA A 408 -30.06 -8.00 12.51
CA ALA A 408 -30.79 -8.74 13.55
C ALA A 408 -29.98 -9.93 14.10
N GLY A 409 -29.24 -10.64 13.24
CA GLY A 409 -28.32 -11.70 13.66
C GLY A 409 -27.14 -11.18 14.47
N ARG A 410 -26.59 -10.01 14.12
CA ARG A 410 -25.52 -9.37 14.90
C ARG A 410 -25.97 -8.86 16.25
N THR A 411 -27.15 -8.23 16.33
CA THR A 411 -27.73 -7.79 17.61
C THR A 411 -28.08 -8.98 18.50
N TYR A 412 -28.63 -10.05 17.91
CA TYR A 412 -28.87 -11.31 18.62
C TYR A 412 -27.58 -11.93 19.20
N VAL A 413 -26.50 -11.97 18.43
CA VAL A 413 -25.20 -12.48 18.91
C VAL A 413 -24.61 -11.56 19.98
N SER A 414 -24.73 -10.23 19.86
CA SER A 414 -24.22 -9.30 20.89
C SER A 414 -25.02 -9.35 22.19
N GLU A 415 -26.35 -9.49 22.12
CA GLU A 415 -27.20 -9.68 23.30
C GLU A 415 -26.90 -11.01 23.99
N ARG A 416 -26.64 -12.07 23.21
CA ARG A 416 -26.27 -13.38 23.74
C ARG A 416 -24.88 -13.40 24.38
N THR A 417 -23.91 -12.66 23.85
CA THR A 417 -22.59 -12.53 24.49
C THR A 417 -22.62 -11.62 25.71
N ALA A 418 -23.43 -10.56 25.71
CA ALA A 418 -23.63 -9.70 26.87
C ALA A 418 -24.31 -10.45 28.03
N SER A 419 -25.37 -11.21 27.74
CA SER A 419 -26.05 -12.05 28.75
C SER A 419 -25.16 -13.17 29.29
N LEU A 420 -24.29 -13.77 28.46
CA LEU A 420 -23.30 -14.73 28.95
C LEU A 420 -22.26 -14.07 29.87
N ARG A 421 -21.77 -12.87 29.53
CA ARG A 421 -20.86 -12.11 30.42
C ARG A 421 -21.52 -11.76 31.75
N ALA A 422 -22.75 -11.26 31.72
CA ALA A 422 -23.49 -10.94 32.93
C ALA A 422 -23.67 -12.17 33.84
N ARG A 423 -23.92 -13.35 33.26
CA ARG A 423 -24.01 -14.60 34.02
C ARG A 423 -22.66 -15.08 34.58
N VAL A 424 -21.56 -14.81 33.89
CA VAL A 424 -20.22 -15.11 34.38
C VAL A 424 -19.86 -14.18 35.53
N GLU A 425 -20.12 -12.88 35.38
CA GLU A 425 -19.87 -11.87 36.41
C GLU A 425 -20.74 -12.11 37.66
N GLU A 426 -22.00 -12.52 37.48
CA GLU A 426 -22.86 -12.95 38.61
C GLU A 426 -22.33 -14.21 39.30
N ALA A 427 -21.78 -15.17 38.53
CA ALA A 427 -21.18 -16.37 39.09
C ALA A 427 -19.85 -16.07 39.82
N GLU A 428 -19.03 -15.17 39.29
CA GLU A 428 -17.80 -14.70 39.92
C GLU A 428 -18.10 -13.92 41.21
N ASN A 429 -19.10 -13.04 41.19
CA ASN A 429 -19.53 -12.32 42.40
C ASN A 429 -20.09 -13.26 43.46
N LYS A 430 -20.91 -14.26 43.08
CA LYS A 430 -21.38 -15.29 44.01
C LYS A 430 -20.25 -16.14 44.56
N ALA A 431 -19.24 -16.46 43.75
CA ALA A 431 -18.05 -17.18 44.21
C ALA A 431 -17.25 -16.32 45.22
N ALA A 432 -17.07 -15.03 44.93
CA ALA A 432 -16.37 -14.10 45.82
C ALA A 432 -17.13 -13.83 47.14
N GLU A 433 -18.47 -13.79 47.12
CA GLU A 433 -19.29 -13.72 48.33
C GLU A 433 -19.21 -15.00 49.16
N THR A 434 -19.15 -16.16 48.49
CA THR A 434 -19.00 -17.46 49.17
C THR A 434 -17.61 -17.56 49.83
N GLU A 435 -16.54 -17.14 49.13
CA GLU A 435 -15.19 -17.08 49.69
C GLU A 435 -15.08 -16.10 50.87
N ARG A 436 -15.71 -14.91 50.79
CA ARG A 436 -15.75 -13.97 51.92
C ARG A 436 -16.52 -14.53 53.12
N GLY A 437 -17.64 -15.22 52.88
CA GLY A 437 -18.40 -15.86 53.96
C GLY A 437 -17.61 -16.99 54.64
N ASP A 438 -16.85 -17.77 53.87
CA ASP A 438 -15.97 -18.84 54.37
C ASP A 438 -14.78 -18.26 55.17
N ASP A 439 -14.25 -17.09 54.78
CA ASP A 439 -13.16 -16.42 55.49
C ASP A 439 -13.62 -15.74 56.79
N ASP A 440 -14.83 -15.16 56.80
CA ASP A 440 -15.44 -14.54 57.99
C ASP A 440 -15.87 -15.58 59.04
N SER A 441 -16.34 -16.74 58.58
CA SER A 441 -16.61 -17.88 59.46
C SER A 441 -15.31 -18.49 60.01
N ARG A 442 -14.24 -18.61 59.22
CA ARG A 442 -12.90 -18.97 59.74
C ARG A 442 -12.31 -17.93 60.67
N ALA A 443 -12.56 -16.64 60.44
CA ALA A 443 -12.14 -15.58 61.34
C ALA A 443 -12.88 -15.66 62.68
N SER A 444 -14.19 -15.88 62.64
CA SER A 444 -15.01 -16.08 63.84
C SER A 444 -14.62 -17.35 64.61
N GLU A 445 -14.30 -18.44 63.91
CA GLU A 445 -13.82 -19.69 64.51
C GLU A 445 -12.45 -19.49 65.17
N ARG A 446 -11.53 -18.73 64.55
CA ARG A 446 -10.23 -18.34 65.16
C ARG A 446 -10.38 -17.43 66.38
N VAL A 447 -11.35 -16.51 66.36
CA VAL A 447 -11.64 -15.64 67.51
C VAL A 447 -12.27 -16.46 68.65
N LEU A 448 -13.10 -17.46 68.34
CA LEU A 448 -13.63 -18.39 69.33
C LEU A 448 -12.52 -19.30 69.89
N GLU A 449 -11.60 -19.81 69.06
CA GLU A 449 -10.42 -20.54 69.53
C GLU A 449 -9.48 -19.66 70.38
N GLN A 450 -9.29 -18.38 70.02
CA GLN A 450 -8.53 -17.45 70.85
C GLN A 450 -9.25 -17.10 72.15
N ALA A 451 -10.57 -16.99 72.14
CA ALA A 451 -11.36 -16.77 73.35
C ALA A 451 -11.41 -18.03 74.23
N GLU A 452 -11.40 -19.23 73.66
CA GLU A 452 -11.23 -20.49 74.41
C GLU A 452 -9.80 -20.66 74.91
N ALA A 453 -8.78 -20.17 74.19
CA ALA A 453 -7.40 -20.14 74.66
C ALA A 453 -7.20 -19.10 75.77
N GLU A 454 -7.79 -17.92 75.67
CA GLU A 454 -7.82 -16.91 76.73
C GLU A 454 -8.72 -17.32 77.89
N HIS A 455 -9.80 -18.07 77.66
CA HIS A 455 -10.60 -18.67 78.74
C HIS A 455 -9.92 -19.90 79.34
N SER A 456 -9.10 -20.64 78.61
CA SER A 456 -8.25 -21.70 79.15
C SER A 456 -7.07 -21.12 79.92
N ASP A 457 -6.51 -19.99 79.50
CA ASP A 457 -5.48 -19.24 80.23
C ASP A 457 -6.09 -18.50 81.42
N ALA A 458 -7.34 -18.02 81.33
CA ALA A 458 -8.07 -17.44 82.45
C ALA A 458 -8.60 -18.49 83.41
N VAL A 459 -8.98 -19.70 82.98
CA VAL A 459 -9.33 -20.82 83.88
C VAL A 459 -8.07 -21.48 84.46
N ALA A 460 -6.93 -21.43 83.78
CA ALA A 460 -5.62 -21.79 84.34
C ALA A 460 -5.00 -20.67 85.21
N ALA A 461 -5.49 -19.44 85.13
CA ALA A 461 -5.11 -18.31 85.99
C ALA A 461 -6.18 -17.93 87.03
N GLU A 462 -7.38 -18.54 86.99
CA GLU A 462 -8.52 -18.34 87.90
C GLU A 462 -8.99 -19.69 88.53
N GLU A 463 -8.17 -20.76 88.46
CA GLU A 463 -8.16 -21.82 89.47
C GLU A 463 -6.72 -22.13 89.95
N ALA A 464 -6.57 -21.96 91.27
CA ALA A 464 -5.48 -22.37 92.15
C ALA A 464 -4.25 -21.44 92.23
N GLU A 465 -4.12 -20.63 93.30
CA GLU A 465 -3.59 -21.02 94.63
C GLU A 465 -2.22 -21.74 94.56
N PRO A 466 -1.24 -21.41 95.43
CA PRO A 466 -1.46 -21.34 96.86
C PRO A 466 -0.76 -20.20 97.62
N ASP A 467 -1.33 -20.00 98.78
CA ASP A 467 -1.06 -19.03 99.81
C ASP A 467 0.38 -19.02 100.36
N GLU A 468 0.63 -17.91 101.03
CA GLU A 468 1.49 -17.83 102.21
C GLU A 468 3.03 -17.74 102.05
N PRO A 469 3.71 -17.17 103.07
CA PRO A 469 4.56 -16.01 102.85
C PRO A 469 6.05 -16.34 102.76
N ALA A 470 6.81 -15.50 102.06
CA ALA A 470 8.24 -15.16 102.20
C ALA A 470 8.69 -14.42 100.91
N ASP A 471 9.67 -13.53 100.82
CA ASP A 471 10.43 -12.66 101.72
C ASP A 471 11.27 -11.72 100.80
N ALA A 472 11.74 -10.59 101.34
CA ALA A 472 12.91 -9.80 100.90
C ALA A 472 12.86 -8.86 99.65
N THR A 473 12.75 -7.55 99.96
CA THR A 473 13.61 -6.40 99.57
C THR A 473 14.35 -6.29 98.21
N ALA A 474 14.13 -5.11 97.58
CA ALA A 474 15.13 -4.11 97.09
C ALA A 474 15.59 -4.05 95.60
N LEU A 475 15.26 -2.88 95.01
CA LEU A 475 16.08 -1.96 94.18
C LEU A 475 16.20 -2.06 92.63
N GLU A 476 15.91 -0.89 92.03
CA GLU A 476 16.51 -0.21 90.86
C GLU A 476 16.34 -0.74 89.43
N GLY A 477 15.79 0.14 88.58
CA GLY A 477 16.60 0.74 87.51
C GLY A 477 16.30 0.36 86.05
N GLY A 478 15.61 1.27 85.34
CA GLY A 478 16.18 1.91 84.13
C GLY A 478 15.94 1.30 82.75
N SER A 479 15.64 2.21 81.80
CA SER A 479 15.88 2.14 80.34
C SER A 479 15.05 1.10 79.57
N GLU A 480 14.56 1.32 78.36
CA GLU A 480 14.90 2.25 77.29
C GLU A 480 13.75 2.19 76.25
N ALA A 481 13.54 3.26 75.49
CA ALA A 481 12.56 3.38 74.39
C ALA A 481 13.10 2.73 73.08
N PRO A 482 12.61 3.02 71.85
CA PRO A 482 11.31 3.53 71.33
C PRO A 482 10.80 2.64 70.14
N LEU A 483 9.67 2.81 69.43
CA LEU A 483 9.25 3.79 68.39
C LEU A 483 7.88 3.27 67.87
N SER A 484 6.74 3.94 68.01
CA SER A 484 6.16 5.08 67.25
C SER A 484 5.93 4.83 65.75
N ASP A 485 4.65 4.80 65.36
CA ASP A 485 4.18 5.23 64.03
C ASP A 485 2.91 6.03 64.25
N ASP A 486 3.01 7.36 64.14
CA ASP A 486 1.85 8.25 63.98
C ASP A 486 2.29 9.54 63.25
N HIS A 487 1.58 9.77 62.16
CA HIS A 487 1.02 11.03 61.67
C HIS A 487 1.82 12.35 61.58
N GLU A 488 1.61 12.95 60.39
CA GLU A 488 1.29 14.36 60.12
C GLU A 488 2.36 15.33 59.59
N GLN A 489 1.93 16.01 58.51
CA GLN A 489 2.09 17.41 58.15
C GLN A 489 3.48 18.09 58.28
N GLU A 490 3.92 18.73 57.20
CA GLU A 490 3.87 20.21 57.04
C GLU A 490 4.98 20.70 56.08
N ASN A 491 4.63 21.75 55.33
CA ASN A 491 5.50 22.84 54.87
C ASN A 491 6.51 22.67 53.71
N ALA A 492 6.22 23.47 52.66
CA ALA A 492 7.19 24.18 51.81
C ALA A 492 8.15 25.07 52.66
N PRO A 493 9.20 25.80 52.15
CA PRO A 493 9.49 26.21 50.76
C PRO A 493 11.00 26.28 50.37
N ALA A 494 11.25 26.83 49.17
CA ALA A 494 12.35 27.73 48.78
C ALA A 494 13.80 27.22 48.50
N LEU A 495 14.20 27.46 47.24
CA LEU A 495 15.42 28.17 46.77
C LEU A 495 16.82 27.73 47.25
N THR A 496 17.64 27.27 46.31
CA THR A 496 18.96 27.82 45.88
C THR A 496 19.46 26.99 44.67
N ARG A 497 19.83 27.57 43.51
CA ARG A 497 21.16 28.15 43.16
C ARG A 497 22.29 27.10 43.31
N ASP A 498 23.24 26.83 42.41
CA ASP A 498 23.82 27.48 41.23
C ASP A 498 24.70 26.40 40.54
N SER A 499 25.13 26.64 39.28
CA SER A 499 26.35 26.11 38.58
C SER A 499 26.65 24.59 38.59
N ASP A 500 26.78 23.88 37.46
CA ASP A 500 27.71 24.07 36.32
C ASP A 500 27.16 23.50 35.00
#